data_AF-A0A1Q6EKR5-F1
#
_entry.id   AF-A0A1Q6EKR5-F1
#
_cell.length_a   1.000
_cell.length_b   1.000
_cell.length_c   1.000
_cell.angle_alpha   90.00
_cell.angle_beta   90.00
_cell.angle_gamma   90.00
#
_symmetry.space_group_name_H-M   'P 1'
#
loop_
_entity.id
_entity.type
_entity.pdbx_description
1 polymer ?
#
loop_
_entity_poly.entity_id
_entity_poly.type
_entity_poly.pdbx_seq_one_letter_code
_entity_poly.pdbx_strand_id
1 'polypeptide(L)'
;MYTLKPIVVILALFLLMTIGNLKGFLVFLVIELCVLSFIVACTATQLFYVVLTENSLIVQNPAYRFWYAEFQFNTIEKIEIGYKGGLSRPYIQVMTPAKKSWRYVTDLVDERDYPDLIQTLREKGFTVETPGLHHILNKHENL
;
A
#
# COMPACT_ATOMS: atom_id res chain seq x y z
N MET A 1 17.65 -3.58 19.96
CA MET A 1 18.97 -3.05 19.53
C MET A 1 19.09 -3.28 18.03
N TYR A 2 18.71 -2.29 17.22
CA TYR A 2 18.88 -2.39 15.77
C TYR A 2 20.37 -2.32 15.43
N THR A 3 20.78 -3.24 14.58
CA THR A 3 22.13 -3.44 14.07
C THR A 3 22.68 -2.14 13.49
N LEU A 4 23.62 -1.50 14.20
CA LEU A 4 24.49 -0.44 13.67
C LEU A 4 25.49 -0.97 12.62
N LYS A 5 25.71 -2.29 12.61
CA LYS A 5 26.71 -2.97 11.76
C LYS A 5 26.57 -2.71 10.24
N PRO A 6 25.39 -2.81 9.60
CA PRO A 6 25.29 -2.62 8.15
C PRO A 6 25.48 -1.14 7.75
N ILE A 7 24.94 -0.19 8.53
CA ILE A 7 25.08 1.24 8.24
C ILE A 7 26.56 1.67 8.34
N VAL A 8 27.27 1.20 9.38
CA VAL A 8 28.71 1.48 9.56
C VAL A 8 29.56 0.85 8.46
N VAL A 9 29.20 -0.36 7.99
CA VAL A 9 29.90 -1.02 6.87
C VAL A 9 29.71 -0.25 5.55
N ILE A 10 28.49 0.23 5.28
CA ILE A 10 28.21 1.05 4.09
C ILE A 10 29.01 2.36 4.13
N LEU A 11 29.06 3.03 5.28
CA LEU A 11 29.85 4.26 5.49
C LEU A 11 31.37 4.02 5.33
N ALA A 12 31.89 2.89 5.81
CA ALA A 12 33.31 2.55 5.66
C ALA A 12 33.69 2.23 4.20
N LEU A 13 32.84 1.51 3.47
CA LEU A 13 33.02 1.24 2.04
C LEU A 13 32.95 2.53 1.21
N PHE A 14 32.03 3.44 1.57
CA PHE A 14 31.94 4.78 0.98
C PHE A 14 33.23 5.57 1.17
N LEU A 15 33.74 5.65 2.40
CA LEU A 15 35.01 6.33 2.70
C LEU A 15 36.19 5.72 1.92
N LEU A 16 36.31 4.39 1.86
CA LEU A 16 37.36 3.70 1.10
C LEU A 16 37.31 3.99 -0.41
N MET A 17 36.11 4.11 -1.00
CA MET A 17 35.96 4.44 -2.43
C MET A 17 36.18 5.93 -2.73
N THR A 18 35.84 6.82 -1.80
CA THR A 18 36.01 8.29 -1.96
C THR A 18 37.46 8.76 -1.92
N ILE A 19 38.33 8.06 -1.17
CA ILE A 19 39.72 8.51 -0.91
C ILE A 19 40.64 8.38 -2.13
N GLY A 20 40.27 7.63 -3.19
CA GLY A 20 41.21 7.33 -4.28
C GLY A 20 40.70 7.39 -5.72
N ASN A 21 39.38 7.47 -6.00
CA ASN A 21 38.89 7.38 -7.37
C ASN A 21 37.54 8.08 -7.59
N LEU A 22 37.57 9.25 -8.25
CA LEU A 22 36.38 10.03 -8.61
C LEU A 22 35.35 9.21 -9.42
N LYS A 23 35.80 8.32 -10.31
CA LYS A 23 34.88 7.45 -11.09
C LYS A 23 34.17 6.43 -10.19
N GLY A 24 34.88 5.87 -9.21
CA GLY A 24 34.31 4.94 -8.23
C GLY A 24 33.27 5.61 -7.33
N PHE A 25 33.55 6.83 -6.89
CA PHE A 25 32.61 7.66 -6.13
C PHE A 25 31.33 7.96 -6.93
N LEU A 26 31.45 8.38 -8.19
CA LEU A 26 30.30 8.67 -9.04
C LEU A 26 29.43 7.42 -9.27
N VAL A 27 30.03 6.26 -9.51
CA VAL A 27 29.29 4.99 -9.68
C VAL A 27 28.52 4.64 -8.41
N PHE A 28 29.15 4.78 -7.23
CA PHE A 28 28.48 4.53 -5.97
C PHE A 28 27.29 5.47 -5.74
N LEU A 29 27.46 6.76 -5.99
CA LEU A 29 26.40 7.76 -5.86
C LEU A 29 25.21 7.44 -6.77
N VAL A 30 25.48 7.03 -8.02
CA VAL A 30 24.41 6.58 -8.94
C VAL A 30 23.68 5.37 -8.41
N ILE A 31 24.40 4.37 -7.88
CA ILE A 31 23.77 3.17 -7.29
C ILE A 31 22.90 3.56 -6.09
N GLU A 32 23.38 4.43 -5.22
CA GLU A 32 22.62 4.89 -4.05
C GLU A 32 21.35 5.64 -4.45
N LEU A 33 21.42 6.55 -5.43
CA LEU A 33 20.25 7.22 -5.98
C LEU A 33 19.27 6.23 -6.63
N CYS A 34 19.77 5.22 -7.35
CA CYS A 34 18.94 4.17 -7.93
C CYS A 34 18.20 3.36 -6.85
N VAL A 35 18.88 3.00 -5.75
CA VAL A 35 18.26 2.28 -4.64
C VAL A 35 17.22 3.15 -3.92
N LEU A 36 17.54 4.42 -3.64
CA LEU A 36 16.62 5.35 -3.00
C LEU A 36 15.38 5.60 -3.86
N SER A 37 15.56 5.85 -5.16
CA SER A 37 14.44 6.03 -6.10
C SER A 37 13.58 4.77 -6.23
N PHE A 38 14.18 3.58 -6.20
CA PHE A 38 13.44 2.32 -6.18
C PHE A 38 12.59 2.17 -4.91
N ILE A 39 13.16 2.48 -3.74
CA ILE A 39 12.42 2.46 -2.46
C ILE A 39 11.24 3.43 -2.52
N VAL A 40 11.47 4.67 -2.96
CA VAL A 40 10.41 5.68 -3.10
C VAL A 40 9.31 5.19 -4.06
N ALA A 41 9.69 4.64 -5.22
CA ALA A 41 8.74 4.07 -6.17
C ALA A 41 7.92 2.94 -5.54
N CYS A 42 8.56 2.01 -4.81
CA CYS A 42 7.88 0.94 -4.09
C CYS A 42 6.89 1.48 -3.05
N THR A 43 7.26 2.49 -2.26
CA THR A 43 6.33 3.09 -1.29
C THR A 43 5.15 3.78 -1.98
N ALA A 44 5.39 4.46 -3.10
CA ALA A 44 4.34 5.09 -3.89
C ALA A 44 3.34 4.07 -4.43
N THR A 45 3.76 2.84 -4.73
CA THR A 45 2.83 1.77 -5.19
C THR A 45 1.79 1.36 -4.15
N GLN A 46 1.98 1.69 -2.86
CA GLN A 46 1.10 1.30 -1.76
C GLN A 46 0.06 2.37 -1.38
N LEU A 47 0.13 3.55 -1.99
CA LEU A 47 -0.69 4.71 -1.65
C LEU A 47 -2.06 4.70 -2.34
N PHE A 48 -2.80 3.58 -2.36
CA PHE A 48 -4.16 3.63 -2.90
C PHE A 48 -5.15 4.21 -1.89
N TYR A 49 -6.16 4.90 -2.41
CA TYR A 49 -7.35 5.27 -1.66
C TYR A 49 -8.60 4.81 -2.40
N VAL A 50 -9.69 4.71 -1.65
CA VAL A 50 -10.99 4.26 -2.15
C VAL A 50 -11.93 5.45 -2.20
N VAL A 51 -12.61 5.62 -3.33
CA VAL A 51 -13.69 6.60 -3.50
C VAL A 51 -14.94 5.84 -3.87
N LEU A 52 -15.98 5.99 -3.05
CA LEU A 52 -17.31 5.48 -3.35
C LEU A 52 -18.11 6.56 -4.06
N THR A 53 -18.56 6.27 -5.27
CA THR A 53 -19.52 7.11 -6.00
C THR A 53 -20.94 6.55 -5.82
N GLU A 54 -21.92 7.12 -6.52
CA GLU A 54 -23.30 6.62 -6.49
C GLU A 54 -23.38 5.16 -7.02
N ASN A 55 -22.63 4.85 -8.09
CA ASN A 55 -22.74 3.60 -8.85
C ASN A 55 -21.43 2.83 -9.01
N SER A 56 -20.30 3.37 -8.56
CA SER A 56 -19.00 2.74 -8.73
C SER A 56 -18.09 2.83 -7.50
N LEU A 57 -17.23 1.83 -7.36
CA LEU A 57 -16.10 1.82 -6.45
C LEU A 57 -14.84 2.14 -7.24
N ILE A 58 -14.20 3.26 -6.91
CA ILE A 58 -12.97 3.69 -7.54
C ILE A 58 -11.81 3.45 -6.57
N VAL A 59 -10.75 2.82 -7.07
CA VAL A 59 -9.47 2.65 -6.38
C VAL A 59 -8.39 3.33 -7.20
N GLN A 60 -7.71 4.31 -6.63
CA GLN A 60 -6.72 5.10 -7.36
C GLN A 60 -5.50 5.45 -6.53
N ASN A 61 -4.38 5.61 -7.22
CA ASN A 61 -3.11 5.99 -6.62
C ASN A 61 -2.77 7.45 -6.99
N PRO A 62 -2.56 8.35 -6.01
CA PRO A 62 -2.30 9.76 -6.30
C PRO A 62 -0.90 9.99 -6.88
N ALA A 63 0.08 9.13 -6.59
CA ALA A 63 1.43 9.23 -7.15
C ALA A 63 1.46 8.77 -8.62
N TYR A 64 0.69 7.73 -8.95
CA TYR A 64 0.60 7.17 -10.30
C TYR A 64 -0.79 7.36 -10.88
N ARG A 65 -1.01 8.45 -11.61
CA ARG A 65 -2.33 8.78 -12.22
C ARG A 65 -2.90 7.71 -13.14
N PHE A 66 -2.05 6.87 -13.74
CA PHE A 66 -2.46 5.77 -14.60
C PHE A 66 -2.87 4.51 -13.82
N TRP A 67 -2.61 4.46 -12.51
CA TRP A 67 -3.06 3.40 -11.61
C TRP A 67 -4.42 3.76 -11.03
N TYR A 68 -5.41 3.51 -11.87
CA TYR A 68 -6.82 3.75 -11.63
C TYR A 68 -7.58 2.47 -11.94
N ALA A 69 -8.49 2.08 -11.05
CA ALA A 69 -9.42 0.98 -11.25
C ALA A 69 -10.81 1.43 -10.82
N GLU A 70 -11.77 1.35 -11.75
CA GLU A 70 -13.17 1.63 -11.47
C GLU A 70 -13.98 0.34 -11.63
N PHE A 71 -14.76 0.04 -10.60
CA PHE A 71 -15.63 -1.13 -10.56
C PHE A 71 -17.07 -0.65 -10.46
N GLN A 72 -17.85 -0.87 -11.52
CA GLN A 72 -19.29 -0.59 -11.50
C GLN A 72 -19.97 -1.57 -10.54
N PHE A 73 -20.85 -1.06 -9.68
CA PHE A 73 -21.54 -1.83 -8.64
C PHE A 73 -22.30 -3.05 -9.17
N ASN A 74 -22.90 -2.95 -10.36
CA ASN A 74 -23.56 -4.07 -11.02
C ASN A 74 -22.63 -5.23 -11.43
N THR A 75 -21.31 -5.01 -11.47
CA THR A 75 -20.31 -6.03 -11.82
C THR A 75 -19.63 -6.66 -10.60
N ILE A 76 -19.87 -6.11 -9.41
CA ILE A 76 -19.23 -6.56 -8.18
C ILE A 76 -20.07 -7.67 -7.56
N GLU A 77 -19.46 -8.83 -7.35
CA GLU A 77 -20.08 -9.93 -6.62
C GLU A 77 -19.72 -9.86 -5.14
N LYS A 78 -18.46 -9.52 -4.85
CA LYS A 78 -17.90 -9.57 -3.51
C LYS A 78 -16.74 -8.59 -3.35
N ILE A 79 -16.60 -8.04 -2.15
CA ILE A 79 -15.49 -7.16 -1.79
C ILE A 79 -14.77 -7.76 -0.58
N GLU A 80 -13.45 -7.84 -0.65
CA GLU A 80 -12.59 -8.26 0.44
C GLU A 80 -11.78 -7.05 0.92
N ILE A 81 -11.92 -6.70 2.19
CA ILE A 81 -11.11 -5.68 2.87
C ILE A 81 -10.29 -6.39 3.92
N GLY A 82 -9.04 -6.71 3.58
CA GLY A 82 -8.21 -7.60 4.37
C GLY A 82 -7.01 -6.92 5.01
N TYR A 83 -6.44 -7.59 6.01
CA TYR A 83 -5.16 -7.23 6.61
C TYR A 83 -4.32 -8.48 6.85
N LYS A 84 -3.07 -8.46 6.36
CA LYS A 84 -2.18 -9.64 6.39
C LYS A 84 -1.37 -9.81 7.66
N GLY A 85 -1.41 -8.87 8.61
CA GLY A 85 -0.57 -8.94 9.81
C GLY A 85 0.78 -8.22 9.68
N GLY A 86 1.38 -7.93 10.83
CA GLY A 86 2.75 -7.41 10.96
C GLY A 86 2.89 -5.97 10.47
N LEU A 87 3.89 -5.73 9.60
CA LEU A 87 4.13 -4.41 8.97
C LEU A 87 3.30 -4.20 7.69
N SER A 88 2.41 -5.13 7.36
CA SER A 88 1.53 -4.99 6.20
C SER A 88 0.49 -3.90 6.46
N ARG A 89 0.01 -3.26 5.41
CA ARG A 89 -1.14 -2.34 5.47
C ARG A 89 -2.42 -3.06 5.02
N PRO A 90 -3.61 -2.54 5.37
CA PRO A 90 -4.84 -3.10 4.86
C PRO A 90 -4.92 -2.99 3.34
N TYR A 91 -5.73 -3.85 2.72
CA TYR A 91 -5.94 -3.85 1.29
C TYR A 91 -7.40 -4.04 0.96
N ILE A 92 -7.80 -3.56 -0.22
CA ILE A 92 -9.08 -3.85 -0.84
C ILE A 92 -8.88 -4.73 -2.07
N GLN A 93 -9.75 -5.71 -2.24
CA GLN A 93 -9.80 -6.58 -3.40
C GLN A 93 -11.27 -6.78 -3.82
N VAL A 94 -11.56 -6.39 -5.05
CA VAL A 94 -12.89 -6.56 -5.66
C VAL A 94 -12.94 -7.87 -6.44
N MET A 95 -13.98 -8.67 -6.25
CA MET A 95 -14.25 -9.88 -7.02
C MET A 95 -15.44 -9.62 -7.93
N THR A 96 -15.23 -9.88 -9.22
CA THR A 96 -16.29 -9.88 -10.23
C THR A 96 -16.55 -11.32 -10.68
N PRO A 97 -17.71 -11.61 -11.30
CA PRO A 97 -18.03 -12.96 -11.78
C PRO A 97 -16.96 -13.55 -12.72
N ALA A 98 -16.23 -12.68 -13.43
CA ALA A 98 -15.20 -13.10 -14.37
C ALA A 98 -13.82 -13.31 -13.71
N LYS A 99 -13.45 -12.49 -12.72
CA LYS A 99 -12.11 -12.53 -12.12
C LYS A 99 -12.00 -11.79 -10.78
N LYS A 100 -10.95 -12.11 -10.04
CA LYS A 100 -10.49 -11.31 -8.90
C LYS A 100 -9.61 -10.17 -9.40
N SER A 101 -9.84 -8.97 -8.88
CA SER A 101 -8.93 -7.83 -9.09
C SER A 101 -7.63 -8.01 -8.31
N TRP A 102 -6.68 -7.11 -8.56
CA TRP A 102 -5.46 -7.00 -7.75
C TRP A 102 -5.80 -6.62 -6.31
N ARG A 103 -4.87 -6.88 -5.39
CA ARG A 103 -4.97 -6.35 -4.02
C ARG A 103 -4.42 -4.95 -4.02
N TYR A 104 -5.28 -3.97 -3.81
CA TYR A 104 -4.89 -2.58 -3.72
C TYR A 104 -4.63 -2.25 -2.25
N VAL A 105 -3.38 -1.97 -1.91
CA VAL A 105 -2.98 -1.59 -0.54
C VAL A 105 -3.49 -0.19 -0.26
N THR A 106 -4.28 -0.02 0.79
CA THR A 106 -4.99 1.23 1.08
C THR A 106 -4.29 2.06 2.17
N ASP A 107 -3.01 2.40 1.96
CA ASP A 107 -2.19 3.12 2.96
C ASP A 107 -2.64 4.57 3.21
N LEU A 108 -3.55 5.10 2.38
CA LEU A 108 -4.13 6.44 2.53
C LEU A 108 -5.52 6.46 3.18
N VAL A 109 -6.05 5.31 3.58
CA VAL A 109 -7.33 5.22 4.31
C VAL A 109 -7.02 5.12 5.80
N ASP A 110 -7.63 5.98 6.61
CA ASP A 110 -7.45 5.95 8.05
C ASP A 110 -8.04 4.65 8.63
N GLU A 111 -7.37 4.09 9.64
CA GLU A 111 -7.85 2.90 10.37
C GLU A 111 -9.29 3.08 10.89
N ARG A 112 -9.67 4.31 11.23
CA ARG A 112 -10.99 4.70 11.74
C ARG A 112 -12.08 4.72 10.69
N ASP A 113 -11.73 4.84 9.41
CA ASP A 113 -12.70 4.96 8.33
C ASP A 113 -13.14 3.58 7.80
N TYR A 114 -12.42 2.50 8.15
CA TYR A 114 -12.77 1.16 7.69
C TYR A 114 -14.14 0.66 8.18
N PRO A 115 -14.54 0.82 9.47
CA PRO A 115 -15.87 0.47 9.92
C PRO A 115 -16.97 1.12 9.08
N ASP A 116 -16.89 2.44 8.88
CA ASP A 116 -17.86 3.21 8.10
C ASP A 116 -17.87 2.80 6.62
N LEU A 117 -16.70 2.54 6.04
CA LEU A 117 -16.56 2.04 4.68
C LEU A 117 -17.23 0.66 4.52
N ILE A 118 -16.97 -0.27 5.44
CA ILE A 118 -17.54 -1.61 5.43
C ILE A 118 -19.06 -1.55 5.59
N GLN A 119 -19.54 -0.72 6.52
CA GLN A 119 -20.96 -0.53 6.74
C GLN A 119 -21.65 0.04 5.50
N THR A 120 -21.11 1.11 4.91
CA THR A 120 -21.63 1.72 3.68
C THR A 120 -21.73 0.71 2.53
N LEU A 121 -20.71 -0.14 2.36
CA LEU A 121 -20.71 -1.18 1.34
C LEU A 121 -21.76 -2.28 1.61
N ARG A 122 -21.95 -2.66 2.87
CA ARG A 122 -22.99 -3.62 3.26
C ARG A 122 -24.39 -3.06 3.09
N GLU A 123 -24.61 -1.78 3.43
CA GLU A 123 -25.88 -1.08 3.22
C GLU A 123 -26.25 -0.98 1.74
N LYS A 124 -25.25 -0.85 0.85
CA LYS A 124 -25.43 -0.95 -0.60
C LYS A 124 -25.70 -2.37 -1.11
N GLY A 125 -25.73 -3.37 -0.22
CA GLY A 125 -26.08 -4.76 -0.54
C GLY A 125 -24.91 -5.66 -0.93
N PHE A 126 -23.66 -5.22 -0.77
CA PHE A 126 -22.49 -6.04 -1.10
C PHE A 126 -22.10 -7.01 0.02
N THR A 127 -21.64 -8.19 -0.39
CA THR A 127 -20.98 -9.11 0.54
C THR A 127 -19.54 -8.63 0.78
N VAL A 128 -19.27 -8.13 1.99
CA VAL A 128 -17.96 -7.62 2.40
C VAL A 128 -17.29 -8.57 3.40
N GLU A 129 -16.20 -9.20 2.97
CA GLU A 129 -15.32 -10.01 3.83
C GLU A 129 -14.20 -9.17 4.44
N THR A 130 -13.88 -9.43 5.70
CA THR A 130 -12.91 -8.64 6.49
C THR A 130 -11.77 -9.47 7.06
N PRO A 131 -11.06 -10.28 6.24
CA PRO A 131 -10.07 -11.24 6.74
C PRO A 131 -8.91 -10.53 7.45
N GLY A 132 -8.70 -10.88 8.73
CA GLY A 132 -7.61 -10.33 9.52
C GLY A 132 -7.78 -8.87 9.95
N LEU A 133 -8.90 -8.22 9.61
CA LEU A 133 -9.15 -6.81 9.95
C LEU A 133 -9.65 -6.60 11.39
N HIS A 134 -9.96 -7.67 12.12
CA HIS A 134 -10.53 -7.64 13.48
C HIS A 134 -9.77 -6.74 14.46
N HIS A 135 -8.45 -6.70 14.38
CA HIS A 135 -7.63 -5.85 15.27
C HIS A 135 -7.82 -4.35 15.02
N ILE A 136 -8.13 -3.92 13.79
CA ILE A 136 -8.45 -2.52 13.46
C ILE A 136 -9.86 -2.21 13.95
N LEU A 137 -10.81 -3.08 13.62
CA LEU A 137 -12.21 -2.91 13.98
C LEU A 137 -12.41 -2.84 15.51
N ASN A 138 -11.80 -3.77 16.26
CA ASN A 138 -11.96 -3.83 17.72
C ASN A 138 -11.23 -2.71 18.48
N LYS A 139 -10.22 -2.08 17.87
CA LYS A 139 -9.46 -0.98 18.48
C LYS A 139 -10.29 0.30 18.58
N HIS A 140 -11.27 0.47 17.68
CA HIS A 140 -12.09 1.67 17.59
C HIS A 140 -13.51 1.51 18.16
N GLU A 141 -13.95 0.29 18.52
CA GLU A 141 -15.21 0.05 19.25
C GLU A 141 -15.16 0.45 20.75
N ASN A 142 -13.97 0.73 21.30
CA ASN A 142 -13.78 1.03 22.73
C ASN A 142 -13.58 2.54 23.03
N LEU A 143 -14.03 3.43 22.14
CA LEU A 143 -13.97 4.89 22.31
C LEU A 143 -15.36 5.51 22.41
#